data_AF-A0A6N2AYX0-F1
#
_entry.id   AF-A0A6N2AYX0-F1
#
_cell.length_a   1.000
_cell.length_b   1.000
_cell.length_c   1.000
_cell.angle_alpha   90.00
_cell.angle_beta   90.00
_cell.angle_gamma   90.00
#
_symmetry.space_group_name_H-M   'P 1'
#
loop_
_entity.id
_entity.type
_entity.pdbx_description
1 polymer ?
#
loop_
_entity_poly.entity_id
_entity_poly.type
_entity_poly.pdbx_seq_one_letter_code
_entity_poly.pdbx_strand_id
1 'polypeptide(L)'
;MFGCKCFRWSKISDLSSREPDTFLLPEPIPQWPQGCSGTGFASGTIKLGELEVHKISKFDFVWGCNLSQDWKQGVSFYKPRGVPDGFFSLGHYCQSNKKPLRGFVLVAREVAKPETGDHCSGNPCLPALQNPLDYTLVWSSNDGTEENFDGSGYFWLPQPPEGYKALGFIATTKPVKPELGEVKCVRADLTDECETYRLILKTSSVLSEVLAIWSIRPRHRGMHGKGISIGTFFCSSYWSTGQELNIACLKNFDTSLQAMPNLDQIHAIIRHYGPTLFFHPNEVYLPSSVQWFLDNGAMLYTRGDSVAKPIEPEGSNLPGGGTNDGQCWIDLPSDVRRDIVIIGNLESAKLYVHVKPALGGTFTDLAMWIFCPFNGPATLKVGVVNVSLSKVGQHVGDWEHFTLRVSNFTGELWSIYFSQHSGGEWVDAYDLEFIAGNKAIVYSSKSGHASFPHPGTYIQGSSKLGIGIRNDVARSNLYVDSSTQYEIISAQYLGHEAVSEPCWLQYMREWGPTIIYDSRKELEKIVHRLPIMVRNSVQSIFDKLPMELFKEEGPTGPKEKNNWFGDERW
;
A
#
# COMPACT_ATOMS: atom_id res chain seq x y z
N MET A 1 40.00 25.57 -8.01
CA MET A 1 38.97 25.95 -8.99
C MET A 1 37.90 24.88 -9.01
N PHE A 2 36.83 25.09 -8.25
CA PHE A 2 35.67 24.21 -8.23
C PHE A 2 34.84 24.50 -9.47
N GLY A 3 34.80 23.57 -10.42
CA GLY A 3 33.97 23.69 -11.61
C GLY A 3 32.49 23.67 -11.22
N CYS A 4 31.79 24.78 -11.44
CA CYS A 4 30.33 24.83 -11.47
C CYS A 4 29.81 23.76 -12.44
N LYS A 5 29.04 22.79 -11.92
CA LYS A 5 28.18 21.98 -12.77
C LYS A 5 27.00 22.86 -13.20
N CYS A 6 27.15 23.54 -14.33
CA CYS A 6 26.03 24.21 -14.98
C CYS A 6 24.98 23.16 -15.36
N PHE A 7 23.75 23.34 -14.88
CA PHE A 7 22.58 22.60 -15.32
C PHE A 7 22.37 22.88 -16.81
N ARG A 8 22.30 21.83 -17.64
CA ARG A 8 21.99 21.97 -19.07
C ARG A 8 20.56 21.51 -19.30
N TRP A 9 19.70 22.45 -19.66
CA TRP A 9 18.35 22.21 -20.16
C TRP A 9 18.47 21.69 -21.60
N SER A 10 17.98 20.47 -21.88
CA SER A 10 18.04 19.89 -23.22
C SER A 10 16.80 20.24 -24.04
N LYS A 11 17.01 20.60 -25.31
CA LYS A 11 15.98 20.96 -26.28
C LYS A 11 15.00 19.80 -26.58
N ILE A 12 13.77 20.16 -26.95
CA ILE A 12 12.64 19.29 -27.29
C ILE A 12 12.99 18.22 -28.35
N SER A 13 13.89 18.53 -29.30
CA SER A 13 14.23 17.62 -30.40
C SER A 13 15.00 16.36 -29.98
N ASP A 14 15.64 16.34 -28.81
CA ASP A 14 16.42 15.18 -28.31
C ASP A 14 15.63 14.32 -27.30
N LEU A 15 14.47 14.78 -26.82
CA LEU A 15 13.69 14.15 -25.75
C LEU A 15 12.45 13.38 -26.23
N SER A 16 11.87 13.74 -27.39
CA SER A 16 10.71 13.04 -27.97
C SER A 16 11.00 11.58 -28.35
N SER A 17 12.27 11.17 -28.40
CA SER A 17 12.71 9.80 -28.69
C SER A 17 13.01 8.95 -27.45
N ARG A 18 12.80 9.48 -26.23
CA ARG A 18 13.20 8.84 -24.97
C ARG A 18 12.07 8.80 -23.93
N GLU A 19 10.86 8.43 -24.36
CA GLU A 19 9.80 8.10 -23.41
C GLU A 19 10.16 6.80 -22.68
N PRO A 20 9.88 6.70 -21.36
CA PRO A 20 10.06 5.46 -20.64
C PRO A 20 9.17 4.36 -21.23
N ASP A 21 9.70 3.14 -21.33
CA ASP A 21 8.92 1.98 -21.77
C ASP A 21 7.66 1.83 -20.90
N THR A 22 6.53 1.51 -21.53
CA THR A 22 5.29 1.23 -20.79
C THR A 22 5.39 -0.14 -20.14
N PHE A 23 5.11 -0.21 -18.84
CA PHE A 23 5.09 -1.50 -18.16
C PHE A 23 3.85 -2.31 -18.55
N LEU A 24 4.06 -3.59 -18.82
CA LEU A 24 3.01 -4.59 -18.97
C LEU A 24 3.27 -5.72 -17.99
N LEU A 25 2.20 -6.28 -17.43
CA LEU A 25 2.28 -7.50 -16.65
C LEU A 25 2.81 -8.66 -17.52
N PRO A 26 3.47 -9.68 -16.92
CA PRO A 26 4.02 -10.80 -17.66
C PRO A 26 3.01 -11.51 -18.57
N GLU A 27 1.75 -11.59 -18.14
CA GLU A 27 0.63 -12.15 -18.89
C GLU A 27 -0.51 -11.13 -19.05
N PRO A 28 -1.28 -11.22 -20.15
CA PRO A 28 -2.43 -10.35 -20.36
C PRO A 28 -3.49 -10.54 -19.28
N ILE A 29 -4.27 -9.47 -19.04
CA ILE A 29 -5.40 -9.53 -18.13
C ILE A 29 -6.49 -10.41 -18.74
N PRO A 30 -6.99 -11.44 -18.03
CA PRO A 30 -8.04 -12.31 -18.53
C PRO A 30 -9.37 -11.56 -18.60
N GLN A 31 -10.34 -12.14 -19.31
CA GLN A 31 -11.72 -11.71 -19.14
C GLN A 31 -12.22 -12.16 -17.76
N TRP A 32 -12.59 -11.19 -16.93
CA TRP A 32 -13.15 -11.46 -15.61
C TRP A 32 -14.55 -12.06 -15.74
N PRO A 33 -14.93 -13.01 -14.85
CA PRO A 33 -16.29 -13.55 -14.82
C PRO A 33 -17.32 -12.42 -14.78
N GLN A 34 -18.28 -12.47 -15.70
CA GLN A 34 -19.41 -11.57 -15.70
C GLN A 34 -20.46 -12.16 -14.75
N GLY A 35 -20.71 -11.53 -13.60
CA GLY A 35 -21.70 -12.03 -12.64
C GLY A 35 -23.12 -12.04 -13.23
N CYS A 36 -24.01 -12.86 -12.66
CA CYS A 36 -25.43 -12.91 -13.05
C CYS A 36 -26.16 -11.56 -12.90
N SER A 37 -25.69 -10.72 -11.98
CA SER A 37 -25.99 -9.29 -11.92
C SER A 37 -24.74 -8.55 -12.43
N GLY A 38 -24.79 -7.93 -13.62
CA GLY A 38 -23.64 -7.24 -14.21
C GLY A 38 -23.00 -6.28 -13.21
N THR A 39 -21.85 -6.65 -12.66
CA THR A 39 -21.08 -5.81 -11.74
C THR A 39 -20.30 -4.76 -12.52
N GLY A 40 -20.05 -3.61 -11.91
CA GLY A 40 -19.26 -2.53 -12.53
C GLY A 40 -17.75 -2.80 -12.52
N PHE A 41 -17.30 -3.90 -11.91
CA PHE A 41 -15.90 -4.27 -11.82
C PHE A 41 -15.28 -4.51 -13.21
N ALA A 42 -14.08 -3.96 -13.41
CA ALA A 42 -13.30 -4.06 -14.63
C ALA A 42 -14.01 -3.53 -15.91
N SER A 43 -14.98 -2.64 -15.76
CA SER A 43 -15.74 -2.03 -16.87
C SER A 43 -15.05 -0.82 -17.53
N GLY A 44 -13.96 -0.32 -16.94
CA GLY A 44 -13.26 0.89 -17.36
C GLY A 44 -13.84 2.19 -16.82
N THR A 45 -15.08 2.21 -16.31
CA THR A 45 -15.68 3.38 -15.65
C THR A 45 -16.20 3.05 -14.25
N ILE A 46 -16.27 4.06 -13.39
CA ILE A 46 -16.82 3.95 -12.03
C ILE A 46 -17.71 5.15 -11.77
N LYS A 47 -18.91 4.90 -11.23
CA LYS A 47 -19.82 5.96 -10.75
C LYS A 47 -19.47 6.31 -9.31
N LEU A 48 -19.44 7.61 -9.01
CA LEU A 48 -19.10 8.19 -7.72
C LEU A 48 -20.27 8.96 -7.09
N GLY A 49 -21.49 8.75 -7.60
CA GLY A 49 -22.66 9.58 -7.32
C GLY A 49 -23.02 10.43 -8.54
N GLU A 50 -22.92 11.76 -8.41
CA GLU A 50 -23.18 12.72 -9.52
C GLU A 50 -22.10 12.71 -10.61
N LEU A 51 -20.96 12.07 -10.35
CA LEU A 51 -19.86 11.95 -11.30
C LEU A 51 -19.68 10.50 -11.74
N GLU A 52 -19.31 10.32 -13.00
CA GLU A 52 -18.73 9.09 -13.51
C GLU A 52 -17.29 9.36 -13.93
N VAL A 53 -16.37 8.48 -13.53
CA VAL A 53 -14.94 8.60 -13.82
C VAL A 53 -14.48 7.48 -14.73
N HIS A 54 -13.50 7.80 -15.57
CA HIS A 54 -12.83 6.87 -16.47
C HIS A 54 -11.31 6.97 -16.27
N LYS A 55 -10.63 5.82 -16.27
CA LYS A 55 -9.18 5.76 -16.06
C LYS A 55 -8.44 5.89 -17.39
N ILE A 56 -7.59 6.90 -17.52
CA ILE A 56 -6.70 7.09 -18.67
C ILE A 56 -5.27 6.72 -18.28
N SER A 57 -4.67 5.79 -19.02
CA SER A 57 -3.26 5.38 -18.88
C SER A 57 -2.42 5.72 -20.12
N LYS A 58 -3.00 6.41 -21.11
CA LYS A 58 -2.32 6.87 -22.32
C LYS A 58 -2.06 8.36 -22.22
N PHE A 59 -0.87 8.76 -22.63
CA PHE A 59 -0.32 10.07 -22.33
C PHE A 59 0.41 10.64 -23.54
N ASP A 60 0.33 11.96 -23.73
CA ASP A 60 1.24 12.68 -24.61
C ASP A 60 2.26 13.43 -23.74
N PHE A 61 3.55 13.26 -24.05
CA PHE A 61 4.61 14.01 -23.40
C PHE A 61 4.43 15.52 -23.62
N VAL A 62 4.60 16.29 -22.54
CA VAL A 62 4.53 17.76 -22.56
C VAL A 62 5.89 18.36 -22.29
N TRP A 63 6.50 18.02 -21.16
CA TRP A 63 7.77 18.60 -20.72
C TRP A 63 8.52 17.64 -19.81
N GLY A 64 9.83 17.81 -19.65
CA GLY A 64 10.63 17.02 -18.73
C GLY A 64 11.87 17.75 -18.23
N CYS A 65 12.27 17.44 -17.00
CA CYS A 65 13.48 17.96 -16.38
C CYS A 65 14.54 16.85 -16.34
N ASN A 66 15.76 17.14 -16.77
CA ASN A 66 16.90 16.23 -16.62
C ASN A 66 17.88 16.79 -15.59
N LEU A 67 17.97 16.16 -14.42
CA LEU A 67 18.88 16.58 -13.35
C LEU A 67 20.35 16.20 -13.63
N SER A 68 20.63 15.37 -14.64
CA SER A 68 21.98 14.91 -14.99
C SER A 68 22.12 14.69 -16.51
N GLN A 69 23.25 14.18 -17.02
CA GLN A 69 23.31 13.72 -18.42
C GLN A 69 22.52 12.40 -18.64
N ASP A 70 22.08 11.76 -17.55
CA ASP A 70 21.29 10.54 -17.55
C ASP A 70 19.79 10.85 -17.38
N TRP A 71 19.04 10.66 -18.47
CA TRP A 71 17.60 10.93 -18.55
C TRP A 71 16.79 10.20 -17.47
N LYS A 72 17.27 9.04 -17.00
CA LYS A 72 16.61 8.24 -15.97
C LYS A 72 16.52 8.98 -14.64
N GLN A 73 17.39 9.95 -14.38
CA GLN A 73 17.36 10.75 -13.15
C GLN A 73 16.40 11.95 -13.24
N GLY A 74 15.71 12.10 -14.37
CA GLY A 74 14.75 13.16 -14.61
C GLY A 74 13.31 12.86 -14.16
N VAL A 75 12.45 13.81 -14.49
CA VAL A 75 11.00 13.74 -14.33
C VAL A 75 10.34 14.21 -15.62
N SER A 76 9.23 13.58 -15.98
CA SER A 76 8.45 13.92 -17.17
C SER A 76 6.99 14.18 -16.80
N PHE A 77 6.39 15.11 -17.55
CA PHE A 77 5.04 15.60 -17.39
C PHE A 77 4.25 15.33 -18.66
N TYR A 78 3.01 14.91 -18.47
CA TYR A 78 2.20 14.41 -19.55
C TYR A 78 0.77 14.92 -19.46
N LYS A 79 0.14 15.11 -20.61
CA LYS A 79 -1.31 15.33 -20.70
C LYS A 79 -2.01 14.01 -21.02
N PRO A 80 -3.23 13.75 -20.50
CA PRO A 80 -3.99 12.58 -20.88
C PRO A 80 -4.33 12.60 -22.37
N ARG A 81 -4.24 11.44 -23.02
CA ARG A 81 -4.61 11.26 -24.42
C ARG A 81 -5.75 10.26 -24.57
N GLY A 82 -6.64 10.54 -25.52
CA GLY A 82 -7.76 9.67 -25.84
C GLY A 82 -8.88 9.74 -24.79
N VAL A 83 -9.13 10.93 -24.26
CA VAL A 83 -10.25 11.19 -23.35
C VAL A 83 -11.56 10.92 -24.10
N PRO A 84 -12.43 10.01 -23.61
CA PRO A 84 -13.69 9.69 -24.28
C PRO A 84 -14.64 10.89 -24.35
N ASP A 85 -15.52 10.90 -25.36
CA ASP A 85 -16.49 11.97 -25.54
C ASP A 85 -17.36 12.18 -24.30
N GLY A 86 -17.50 13.45 -23.89
CA GLY A 86 -18.23 13.87 -22.70
C GLY A 86 -17.46 13.77 -21.40
N PHE A 87 -16.27 13.15 -21.37
CA PHE A 87 -15.36 13.21 -20.22
C PHE A 87 -14.41 14.40 -20.32
N PHE A 88 -14.00 14.91 -19.17
CA PHE A 88 -13.12 16.06 -19.06
C PHE A 88 -11.91 15.75 -18.19
N SER A 89 -10.76 16.32 -18.57
CA SER A 89 -9.53 16.24 -17.78
C SER A 89 -9.65 17.06 -16.49
N LEU A 90 -8.97 16.58 -15.44
CA LEU A 90 -8.91 17.23 -14.13
C LEU A 90 -7.48 17.67 -13.77
N GLY A 91 -6.51 17.40 -14.64
CA GLY A 91 -5.09 17.75 -14.45
C GLY A 91 -4.14 16.89 -15.28
N HIS A 92 -2.86 17.21 -15.20
CA HIS A 92 -1.78 16.49 -15.88
C HIS A 92 -1.14 15.43 -14.98
N TYR A 93 -0.45 14.48 -15.63
CA TYR A 93 0.32 13.42 -14.99
C TYR A 93 1.80 13.80 -14.87
N CYS A 94 2.47 13.28 -13.85
CA CYS A 94 3.91 13.44 -13.66
C CYS A 94 4.52 12.17 -13.05
N GLN A 95 5.69 11.76 -13.55
CA GLN A 95 6.46 10.66 -12.96
C GLN A 95 7.96 10.84 -13.06
N SER A 96 8.68 10.10 -12.21
CA SER A 96 10.13 9.92 -12.35
C SER A 96 10.46 9.03 -13.56
N ASN A 97 11.51 9.40 -14.27
CA ASN A 97 12.04 8.65 -15.42
C ASN A 97 12.82 7.39 -15.02
N LYS A 98 13.02 7.14 -13.71
CA LYS A 98 13.61 5.88 -13.21
C LYS A 98 12.69 4.69 -13.39
N LYS A 99 11.39 4.95 -13.55
CA LYS A 99 10.32 3.95 -13.57
C LYS A 99 9.72 3.86 -14.97
N PRO A 100 9.27 2.66 -15.40
CA PRO A 100 8.49 2.54 -16.63
C PRO A 100 7.19 3.35 -16.55
N LEU A 101 6.63 3.72 -17.70
CA LEU A 101 5.35 4.43 -17.76
C LEU A 101 4.23 3.48 -17.30
N ARG A 102 3.61 3.82 -16.17
CA ARG A 102 2.51 3.03 -15.60
C ARG A 102 1.49 3.88 -14.84
N GLY A 103 1.53 5.18 -15.04
CA GLY A 103 0.62 6.12 -14.41
C GLY A 103 -0.82 5.98 -14.86
N PHE A 104 -1.70 6.70 -14.17
CA PHE A 104 -3.03 6.98 -14.66
C PHE A 104 -3.43 8.40 -14.28
N VAL A 105 -4.41 8.94 -15.00
CA VAL A 105 -5.25 10.03 -14.49
C VAL A 105 -6.71 9.65 -14.61
N LEU A 106 -7.54 10.14 -13.68
CA LEU A 106 -8.99 10.02 -13.81
C LEU A 106 -9.54 11.24 -14.54
N VAL A 107 -10.36 10.97 -15.56
CA VAL A 107 -11.20 11.97 -16.22
C VAL A 107 -12.63 11.79 -15.74
N ALA A 108 -13.42 12.86 -15.71
CA ALA A 108 -14.76 12.84 -15.14
C ALA A 108 -15.81 13.41 -16.08
N ARG A 109 -17.04 12.91 -15.97
CA ARG A 109 -18.24 13.51 -16.55
C ARG A 109 -19.37 13.55 -15.53
N GLU A 110 -20.34 14.42 -15.78
CA GLU A 110 -21.56 14.44 -14.99
C GLU A 110 -22.49 13.29 -15.38
N VAL A 111 -23.11 12.65 -14.38
CA VAL A 111 -24.17 11.68 -14.61
C VAL A 111 -25.48 12.44 -14.80
N ALA A 112 -26.18 12.17 -15.91
CA ALA A 112 -27.48 12.76 -16.16
C ALA A 112 -28.46 12.40 -15.02
N LYS A 113 -29.07 13.41 -14.40
CA LYS A 113 -30.12 13.19 -13.40
C LYS A 113 -31.33 12.58 -14.11
N PRO A 114 -31.98 11.55 -13.53
CA PRO A 114 -33.26 11.09 -14.05
C PRO A 114 -34.25 12.26 -14.01
N GLU A 115 -35.03 12.41 -15.08
CA GLU A 115 -36.11 13.39 -15.20
C GLU A 115 -37.27 13.03 -14.25
N THR A 116 -37.04 13.05 -12.94
CA THR A 116 -38.11 12.98 -11.94
C THR A 116 -38.24 14.35 -11.33
N GLY A 117 -39.32 15.05 -11.70
CA GLY A 117 -39.65 16.40 -11.28
C GLY A 117 -39.92 16.50 -9.79
N ASP A 118 -38.87 16.53 -8.98
CA ASP A 118 -38.95 17.02 -7.61
C ASP A 118 -38.45 18.46 -7.56
N HIS A 119 -39.38 19.36 -7.89
CA HIS A 119 -39.24 20.78 -7.62
C HIS A 119 -39.35 21.02 -6.11
N CYS A 120 -38.25 20.88 -5.35
CA CYS A 120 -38.20 21.38 -3.98
C CYS A 120 -36.84 22.01 -3.61
N SER A 121 -36.92 23.30 -3.22
CA SER A 121 -35.96 24.14 -2.49
C SER A 121 -34.83 24.88 -3.25
N GLY A 122 -35.20 26.00 -3.88
CA GLY A 122 -34.59 27.31 -3.59
C GLY A 122 -33.15 27.64 -4.03
N ASN A 123 -32.32 26.68 -4.44
CA ASN A 123 -30.99 26.96 -5.00
C ASN A 123 -30.86 26.36 -6.40
N PRO A 124 -30.33 27.10 -7.40
CA PRO A 124 -29.95 26.47 -8.66
C PRO A 124 -28.92 25.39 -8.34
N CYS A 125 -29.22 24.14 -8.69
CA CYS A 125 -28.30 23.04 -8.46
C CYS A 125 -27.06 23.26 -9.34
N LEU A 126 -25.97 23.72 -8.73
CA LEU A 126 -24.71 24.00 -9.41
C LEU A 126 -24.21 22.72 -10.10
N PRO A 127 -23.65 22.81 -11.32
CA PRO A 127 -23.10 21.65 -12.02
C PRO A 127 -21.99 21.00 -11.19
N ALA A 128 -21.75 19.70 -11.40
CA ALA A 128 -20.69 19.00 -10.70
C ALA A 128 -19.29 19.40 -11.22
N LEU A 129 -19.21 19.82 -12.49
CA LEU A 129 -17.99 20.23 -13.19
C LEU A 129 -18.12 21.64 -13.77
N GLN A 130 -17.12 22.48 -13.55
CA GLN A 130 -17.09 23.82 -14.12
C GLN A 130 -15.70 24.21 -14.63
N ASN A 131 -15.63 25.09 -15.63
CA ASN A 131 -14.34 25.63 -16.08
C ASN A 131 -13.71 26.47 -14.96
N PRO A 132 -12.36 26.46 -14.82
CA PRO A 132 -11.68 27.47 -14.04
C PRO A 132 -11.97 28.88 -14.55
N LEU A 133 -11.83 29.87 -13.67
CA LEU A 133 -11.97 31.29 -14.01
C LEU A 133 -10.69 31.85 -14.68
N ASP A 134 -9.53 31.32 -14.27
CA ASP A 134 -8.20 31.70 -14.78
C ASP A 134 -7.17 30.63 -14.38
N TYR A 135 -5.91 30.85 -14.73
CA TYR A 135 -4.77 30.05 -14.28
C TYR A 135 -3.70 30.92 -13.63
N THR A 136 -3.19 30.48 -12.49
CA THR A 136 -2.05 31.09 -11.79
C THR A 136 -0.78 30.34 -12.14
N LEU A 137 0.25 31.06 -12.59
CA LEU A 137 1.59 30.49 -12.79
C LEU A 137 2.20 30.20 -11.43
N VAL A 138 2.53 28.94 -11.16
CA VAL A 138 3.12 28.49 -9.89
C VAL A 138 4.63 28.36 -10.00
N TRP A 139 5.11 27.91 -11.16
CA TRP A 139 6.55 27.78 -11.40
C TRP A 139 6.85 27.83 -12.90
N SER A 140 8.02 28.33 -13.26
CA SER A 140 8.58 28.22 -14.61
C SER A 140 10.06 27.91 -14.57
N SER A 141 10.55 27.12 -15.54
CA SER A 141 11.97 26.85 -15.69
C SER A 141 12.77 28.00 -16.31
N ASN A 142 12.08 29.01 -16.86
CA ASN A 142 12.73 30.17 -17.47
C ASN A 142 13.31 31.08 -16.38
N ASP A 143 14.60 31.35 -16.43
CA ASP A 143 15.31 32.26 -15.51
C ASP A 143 15.27 33.73 -15.98
N GLY A 144 14.59 34.01 -17.10
CA GLY A 144 14.43 35.35 -17.66
C GLY A 144 15.65 35.85 -18.44
N THR A 145 16.66 35.01 -18.66
CA THR A 145 17.90 35.41 -19.36
C THR A 145 17.91 35.08 -20.85
N GLU A 146 17.02 34.22 -21.32
CA GLU A 146 16.90 33.85 -22.74
C GLU A 146 15.62 34.43 -23.38
N GLU A 147 15.76 35.21 -24.46
CA GLU A 147 14.64 35.69 -25.29
C GLU A 147 13.97 34.56 -26.11
N ASN A 148 14.62 33.39 -26.19
CA ASN A 148 14.10 32.19 -26.80
C ASN A 148 13.46 31.29 -25.73
N PHE A 149 12.15 31.35 -25.56
CA PHE A 149 11.36 30.50 -24.66
C PHE A 149 11.32 29.00 -25.06
N ASP A 150 12.11 28.58 -26.04
CA ASP A 150 12.07 27.24 -26.62
C ASP A 150 12.71 26.21 -25.69
N GLY A 151 11.89 25.34 -25.09
CA GLY A 151 12.32 24.28 -24.15
C GLY A 151 12.01 24.54 -22.67
N SER A 152 11.41 25.69 -22.32
CA SER A 152 10.99 25.98 -20.94
C SER A 152 9.66 25.30 -20.57
N GLY A 153 9.55 24.89 -19.31
CA GLY A 153 8.32 24.35 -18.72
C GLY A 153 7.63 25.37 -17.84
N TYR A 154 6.30 25.43 -17.92
CA TYR A 154 5.46 26.33 -17.12
C TYR A 154 4.35 25.52 -16.44
N PHE A 155 4.22 25.68 -15.12
CA PHE A 155 3.23 24.96 -14.31
C PHE A 155 2.14 25.91 -13.81
N TRP A 156 0.91 25.56 -14.13
CA TRP A 156 -0.27 26.37 -13.90
C TRP A 156 -1.22 25.68 -12.94
N LEU A 157 -1.73 26.44 -11.98
CA LEU A 157 -2.81 26.04 -11.08
C LEU A 157 -4.14 26.63 -11.58
N PRO A 158 -5.15 25.80 -11.88
CA PRO A 158 -6.49 26.30 -12.22
C PRO A 158 -7.08 27.07 -11.04
N GLN A 159 -7.67 28.24 -11.30
CA GLN A 159 -8.40 29.04 -10.30
C GLN A 159 -9.87 28.62 -10.32
N PRO A 160 -10.34 27.83 -9.35
CA PRO A 160 -11.72 27.36 -9.34
C PRO A 160 -12.71 28.51 -9.05
N PRO A 161 -13.92 28.47 -9.62
CA PRO A 161 -15.02 29.32 -9.16
C PRO A 161 -15.35 29.09 -7.68
N GLU A 162 -16.06 30.04 -7.06
CA GLU A 162 -16.56 29.87 -5.69
C GLU A 162 -17.42 28.61 -5.57
N GLY A 163 -17.17 27.80 -4.53
CA GLY A 163 -17.83 26.51 -4.33
C GLY A 163 -17.22 25.33 -5.11
N TYR A 164 -16.10 25.53 -5.82
CA TYR A 164 -15.37 24.48 -6.55
C TYR A 164 -13.93 24.33 -6.06
N LYS A 165 -13.29 23.23 -6.43
CA LYS A 165 -11.88 22.92 -6.15
C LYS A 165 -11.16 22.46 -7.42
N ALA A 166 -9.89 22.82 -7.54
CA ALA A 166 -8.98 22.23 -8.52
C ALA A 166 -8.44 20.90 -7.99
N LEU A 167 -8.16 19.94 -8.87
CA LEU A 167 -7.69 18.60 -8.47
C LEU A 167 -6.28 18.29 -8.98
N GLY A 168 -5.67 19.20 -9.73
CA GLY A 168 -4.34 19.00 -10.29
C GLY A 168 -3.81 20.23 -10.99
N PHE A 169 -2.57 20.10 -11.46
CA PHE A 169 -1.83 21.14 -12.15
C PHE A 169 -1.75 20.84 -13.65
N ILE A 170 -1.46 21.87 -14.43
CA ILE A 170 -1.22 21.78 -15.88
C ILE A 170 0.23 22.16 -16.16
N ALA A 171 0.89 21.36 -16.99
CA ALA A 171 2.20 21.69 -17.55
C ALA A 171 2.05 22.18 -19.00
N THR A 172 2.83 23.16 -19.40
CA THR A 172 2.89 23.68 -20.77
C THR A 172 4.32 24.03 -21.15
N THR A 173 4.59 24.19 -22.45
CA THR A 173 5.92 24.51 -23.00
C THR A 173 6.07 25.96 -23.43
N LYS A 174 5.04 26.78 -23.23
CA LYS A 174 5.01 28.20 -23.63
C LYS A 174 4.51 29.04 -22.46
N PRO A 175 4.95 30.31 -22.34
CA PRO A 175 4.49 31.25 -21.31
C PRO A 175 3.07 31.79 -21.61
N VAL A 176 2.19 30.95 -22.13
CA VAL A 176 0.81 31.30 -22.48
C VAL A 176 -0.11 30.55 -21.54
N LYS A 177 -1.09 31.26 -20.97
CA LYS A 177 -2.09 30.65 -20.10
C LYS A 177 -2.85 29.54 -20.86
N PRO A 178 -3.10 28.39 -20.22
CA PRO A 178 -3.95 27.36 -20.82
C PRO A 178 -5.36 27.88 -21.12
N GLU A 179 -6.06 27.22 -22.03
CA GLU A 179 -7.47 27.51 -22.29
C GLU A 179 -8.33 27.11 -21.07
N LEU A 180 -9.41 27.87 -20.81
CA LEU A 180 -10.30 27.59 -19.68
C LEU A 180 -11.03 26.24 -19.81
N GLY A 181 -11.04 25.62 -21.00
CA GLY A 181 -11.60 24.30 -21.24
C GLY A 181 -10.61 23.14 -21.05
N GLU A 182 -9.32 23.41 -20.83
CA GLU A 182 -8.27 22.36 -20.76
C GLU A 182 -8.52 21.37 -19.62
N VAL A 183 -9.00 21.86 -18.48
CA VAL A 183 -9.42 21.04 -17.33
C VAL A 183 -10.70 21.58 -16.70
N LYS A 184 -11.37 20.75 -15.90
CA LYS A 184 -12.50 21.15 -15.08
C LYS A 184 -12.13 21.21 -13.60
N CYS A 185 -12.75 22.15 -12.90
CA CYS A 185 -12.85 22.16 -11.45
C CYS A 185 -14.10 21.39 -11.01
N VAL A 186 -14.06 20.80 -9.81
CA VAL A 186 -15.12 19.96 -9.28
C VAL A 186 -15.80 20.66 -8.11
N ARG A 187 -17.13 20.53 -8.02
CA ARG A 187 -17.93 21.10 -6.93
C ARG A 187 -17.40 20.60 -5.57
N ALA A 188 -17.24 21.49 -4.60
CA ALA A 188 -16.46 21.22 -3.40
C ALA A 188 -17.02 20.07 -2.54
N ASP A 189 -18.33 19.89 -2.51
CA ASP A 189 -18.99 18.76 -1.83
C ASP A 189 -18.62 17.41 -2.44
N LEU A 190 -18.32 17.35 -3.75
CA LEU A 190 -17.89 16.14 -4.48
C LEU A 190 -16.39 15.82 -4.32
N THR A 191 -15.69 16.57 -3.45
CA THR A 191 -14.26 16.42 -3.20
C THR A 191 -13.96 16.02 -1.76
N ASP A 192 -12.74 15.55 -1.51
CA ASP A 192 -12.22 15.21 -0.19
C ASP A 192 -10.80 15.77 -0.02
N GLU A 193 -10.35 15.86 1.23
CA GLU A 193 -9.01 16.36 1.56
C GLU A 193 -7.92 15.39 1.07
N CYS A 194 -6.84 15.96 0.54
CA CYS A 194 -5.66 15.20 0.13
C CYS A 194 -4.41 15.69 0.87
N GLU A 195 -3.38 14.85 0.87
CA GLU A 195 -2.06 15.16 1.42
C GLU A 195 -0.96 14.77 0.43
N THR A 196 0.22 15.38 0.59
CA THR A 196 1.41 14.98 -0.16
C THR A 196 1.86 13.59 0.29
N TYR A 197 2.36 12.79 -0.65
CA TYR A 197 2.72 11.40 -0.40
C TYR A 197 4.20 11.10 -0.72
N ARG A 198 4.54 10.79 -1.97
CA ARG A 198 5.92 10.52 -2.38
C ARG A 198 6.49 11.78 -3.03
N LEU A 199 7.66 12.22 -2.55
CA LEU A 199 8.43 13.26 -3.23
C LEU A 199 8.95 12.70 -4.55
N ILE A 200 8.54 13.28 -5.67
CA ILE A 200 8.97 12.91 -7.02
C ILE A 200 10.23 13.67 -7.38
N LEU A 201 10.25 14.98 -7.11
CA LEU A 201 11.36 15.88 -7.43
C LEU A 201 11.47 16.97 -6.37
N LYS A 202 12.71 17.30 -5.98
CA LYS A 202 13.02 18.55 -5.28
C LYS A 202 14.26 19.16 -5.90
N THR A 203 14.12 20.36 -6.46
CA THR A 203 15.25 21.15 -6.96
C THR A 203 15.58 22.22 -5.94
N SER A 204 16.87 22.41 -5.68
CA SER A 204 17.36 23.53 -4.89
C SER A 204 18.53 24.16 -5.64
N SER A 205 18.32 25.37 -6.14
CA SER A 205 19.38 26.20 -6.72
C SER A 205 19.60 27.41 -5.83
N VAL A 206 20.84 27.89 -5.76
CA VAL A 206 21.20 29.14 -5.05
C VAL A 206 20.63 30.37 -5.79
N LEU A 207 20.27 30.22 -7.07
CA LEU A 207 19.89 31.31 -7.98
C LEU A 207 18.46 31.20 -8.53
N SER A 208 17.70 30.15 -8.21
CA SER A 208 16.35 29.91 -8.77
C SER A 208 15.38 29.41 -7.69
N GLU A 209 14.08 29.65 -7.90
CA GLU A 209 13.02 29.18 -7.00
C GLU A 209 13.07 27.67 -6.78
N VAL A 210 12.85 27.26 -5.52
CA VAL A 210 12.90 25.86 -5.08
C VAL A 210 11.64 25.15 -5.58
N LEU A 211 11.74 24.33 -6.62
CA LEU A 211 10.61 23.52 -7.07
C LEU A 211 10.59 22.20 -6.32
N ALA A 212 9.44 21.87 -5.75
CA ALA A 212 9.18 20.53 -5.25
C ALA A 212 7.87 19.98 -5.81
N ILE A 213 7.90 18.68 -6.10
CA ILE A 213 6.82 17.95 -6.76
C ILE A 213 6.55 16.67 -5.98
N TRP A 214 5.28 16.44 -5.69
CA TRP A 214 4.82 15.30 -4.93
C TRP A 214 3.69 14.59 -5.66
N SER A 215 3.60 13.28 -5.48
CA SER A 215 2.34 12.58 -5.68
C SER A 215 1.37 12.93 -4.56
N ILE A 216 0.07 12.85 -4.83
CA ILE A 216 -0.99 13.10 -3.83
C ILE A 216 -1.76 11.83 -3.49
N ARG A 217 -2.28 11.79 -2.28
CA ARG A 217 -3.20 10.74 -1.82
C ARG A 217 -4.30 11.33 -0.92
N PRO A 218 -5.45 10.65 -0.77
CA PRO A 218 -6.47 11.06 0.20
C PRO A 218 -5.94 11.08 1.63
N ARG A 219 -6.41 12.04 2.43
CA ARG A 219 -6.07 12.13 3.85
C ARG A 219 -6.76 11.02 4.66
N HIS A 220 -8.04 10.80 4.41
CA HIS A 220 -8.83 9.73 5.01
C HIS A 220 -8.77 8.47 4.15
N ARG A 221 -8.24 7.38 4.71
CA ARG A 221 -7.96 6.12 4.01
C ARG A 221 -8.46 4.91 4.82
N GLY A 222 -8.31 3.73 4.25
CA GLY A 222 -8.86 2.48 4.77
C GLY A 222 -10.25 2.19 4.20
N MET A 223 -10.89 1.17 4.76
CA MET A 223 -12.12 0.59 4.24
C MET A 223 -13.28 1.60 4.15
N HIS A 224 -13.31 2.59 5.05
CA HIS A 224 -14.34 3.63 5.09
C HIS A 224 -13.91 4.95 4.43
N GLY A 225 -12.65 5.05 3.98
CA GLY A 225 -12.14 6.24 3.30
C GLY A 225 -12.82 6.43 1.95
N LYS A 226 -13.39 7.62 1.72
CA LYS A 226 -14.13 7.94 0.48
C LYS A 226 -13.30 8.70 -0.56
N GLY A 227 -12.16 9.27 -0.16
CA GLY A 227 -11.30 10.01 -1.07
C GLY A 227 -10.64 9.11 -2.13
N ILE A 228 -10.47 9.67 -3.33
CA ILE A 228 -9.93 9.03 -4.53
C ILE A 228 -8.85 9.92 -5.12
N SER A 229 -7.61 9.42 -5.15
CA SER A 229 -6.54 10.09 -5.91
C SER A 229 -6.83 9.97 -7.41
N ILE A 230 -6.78 11.10 -8.11
CA ILE A 230 -7.00 11.14 -9.56
C ILE A 230 -5.72 10.97 -10.37
N GLY A 231 -4.60 10.64 -9.71
CA GLY A 231 -3.31 10.40 -10.36
C GLY A 231 -2.54 11.65 -10.80
N THR A 232 -2.97 12.84 -10.40
CA THR A 232 -2.26 14.11 -10.64
C THR A 232 -1.11 14.32 -9.65
N PHE A 233 -0.37 15.41 -9.82
CA PHE A 233 0.73 15.81 -8.95
C PHE A 233 0.45 17.14 -8.25
N PHE A 234 1.15 17.38 -7.15
CA PHE A 234 1.21 18.65 -6.47
C PHE A 234 2.56 19.32 -6.71
N CYS A 235 2.54 20.63 -6.98
CA CYS A 235 3.73 21.45 -7.25
C CYS A 235 3.76 22.67 -6.32
N SER A 236 4.92 22.96 -5.75
CA SER A 236 5.13 24.17 -4.93
C SER A 236 6.52 24.75 -5.12
N SER A 237 6.62 26.09 -5.14
CA SER A 237 7.86 26.88 -5.14
C SER A 237 8.30 27.32 -3.74
N TYR A 238 7.37 27.35 -2.77
CA TYR A 238 7.60 27.70 -1.37
C TYR A 238 6.62 26.90 -0.51
N TRP A 239 7.11 25.86 0.19
CA TRP A 239 6.28 25.08 1.09
C TRP A 239 6.71 25.25 2.54
N SER A 240 5.81 25.74 3.37
CA SER A 240 5.91 25.67 4.84
C SER A 240 5.12 24.46 5.35
N THR A 241 5.71 23.74 6.30
CA THR A 241 5.07 22.57 6.91
C THR A 241 3.75 22.98 7.58
N GLY A 242 2.62 22.43 7.13
CA GLY A 242 1.29 22.67 7.74
C GLY A 242 0.31 23.52 6.93
N GLN A 243 0.66 23.97 5.72
CA GLN A 243 -0.29 24.66 4.83
C GLN A 243 -1.27 23.66 4.19
N GLU A 244 -2.54 24.04 4.04
CA GLU A 244 -3.51 23.26 3.26
C GLU A 244 -3.13 23.25 1.77
N LEU A 245 -3.34 22.11 1.11
CA LEU A 245 -3.12 22.01 -0.32
C LEU A 245 -4.17 22.84 -1.06
N ASN A 246 -3.74 23.56 -2.11
CA ASN A 246 -4.62 24.32 -3.00
C ASN A 246 -5.35 23.42 -4.03
N ILE A 247 -5.29 22.10 -3.85
CA ILE A 247 -5.98 21.09 -4.65
C ILE A 247 -6.67 20.08 -3.73
N ALA A 248 -7.68 19.40 -4.26
CA ALA A 248 -8.43 18.36 -3.57
C ALA A 248 -8.31 17.01 -4.30
N CYS A 249 -8.86 15.96 -3.70
CA CYS A 249 -9.09 14.68 -4.38
C CYS A 249 -10.60 14.45 -4.59
N LEU A 250 -10.99 13.49 -5.42
CA LEU A 250 -12.41 13.16 -5.62
C LEU A 250 -12.95 12.43 -4.40
N LYS A 251 -14.26 12.50 -4.18
CA LYS A 251 -14.95 11.75 -3.11
C LYS A 251 -15.97 10.80 -3.70
N ASN A 252 -15.95 9.53 -3.28
CA ASN A 252 -16.98 8.57 -3.65
C ASN A 252 -18.22 8.72 -2.75
N PHE A 253 -19.31 9.22 -3.33
CA PHE A 253 -20.63 9.26 -2.67
C PHE A 253 -21.48 8.03 -2.92
N ASP A 254 -21.09 7.17 -3.86
CA ASP A 254 -21.79 5.94 -4.14
C ASP A 254 -21.57 4.92 -3.01
N THR A 255 -22.65 4.59 -2.30
CA THR A 255 -22.67 3.60 -1.24
C THR A 255 -22.89 2.18 -1.75
N SER A 256 -23.30 2.01 -3.01
CA SER A 256 -23.58 0.70 -3.60
C SER A 256 -22.33 -0.11 -3.89
N LEU A 257 -21.16 0.54 -3.99
CA LEU A 257 -19.86 -0.09 -4.28
C LEU A 257 -19.91 -1.02 -5.50
N GLN A 258 -20.70 -0.69 -6.53
CA GLN A 258 -20.91 -1.51 -7.72
C GLN A 258 -19.63 -1.89 -8.48
N ALA A 259 -18.57 -1.09 -8.35
CA ALA A 259 -17.27 -1.35 -8.95
C ALA A 259 -16.44 -2.41 -8.20
N MET A 260 -16.81 -2.78 -6.97
CA MET A 260 -16.11 -3.84 -6.24
C MET A 260 -16.38 -5.22 -6.88
N PRO A 261 -15.41 -6.15 -6.84
CA PRO A 261 -15.59 -7.48 -7.41
C PRO A 261 -16.60 -8.30 -6.59
N ASN A 262 -17.45 -9.08 -7.27
CA ASN A 262 -18.27 -10.10 -6.62
C ASN A 262 -17.44 -11.34 -6.22
N LEU A 263 -18.06 -12.32 -5.57
CA LEU A 263 -17.36 -13.51 -5.06
C LEU A 263 -16.64 -14.32 -6.16
N ASP A 264 -17.29 -14.54 -7.31
CA ASP A 264 -16.68 -15.25 -8.45
C ASP A 264 -15.46 -14.49 -9.01
N GLN A 265 -15.57 -13.17 -9.09
CA GLN A 265 -14.49 -12.28 -9.51
C GLN A 265 -13.34 -12.29 -8.50
N ILE A 266 -13.62 -12.28 -7.18
CA ILE A 266 -12.59 -12.42 -6.14
C ILE A 266 -11.83 -13.74 -6.33
N HIS A 267 -12.52 -14.86 -6.50
CA HIS A 267 -11.87 -16.14 -6.76
C HIS A 267 -11.02 -16.13 -8.03
N ALA A 268 -11.50 -15.50 -9.12
CA ALA A 268 -10.73 -15.35 -10.35
C ALA A 268 -9.47 -14.48 -10.15
N ILE A 269 -9.58 -13.37 -9.40
CA ILE A 269 -8.46 -12.49 -9.05
C ILE A 269 -7.40 -13.26 -8.25
N ILE A 270 -7.81 -14.01 -7.22
CA ILE A 270 -6.88 -14.79 -6.38
C ILE A 270 -6.21 -15.89 -7.20
N ARG A 271 -6.95 -16.61 -8.06
CA ARG A 271 -6.35 -17.64 -8.94
C ARG A 271 -5.33 -17.05 -9.91
N HIS A 272 -5.56 -15.83 -10.40
CA HIS A 272 -4.71 -15.17 -11.39
C HIS A 272 -3.47 -14.51 -10.79
N TYR A 273 -3.61 -13.86 -9.64
CA TYR A 273 -2.54 -13.05 -9.02
C TYR A 273 -1.97 -13.62 -7.72
N GLY A 274 -2.64 -14.62 -7.11
CA GLY A 274 -2.26 -15.22 -5.82
C GLY A 274 -0.76 -15.51 -5.76
N PRO A 275 0.01 -14.79 -4.94
CA PRO A 275 1.45 -14.96 -4.88
C PRO A 275 1.86 -16.31 -4.30
N THR A 276 3.02 -16.81 -4.71
CA THR A 276 3.68 -17.92 -4.03
C THR A 276 4.53 -17.38 -2.88
N LEU A 277 4.20 -17.79 -1.66
CA LEU A 277 4.93 -17.44 -0.45
C LEU A 277 6.01 -18.49 -0.16
N PHE A 278 7.29 -18.11 -0.26
CA PHE A 278 8.42 -18.99 0.08
C PHE A 278 8.90 -18.75 1.51
N PHE A 279 9.15 -19.84 2.22
CA PHE A 279 9.86 -19.84 3.49
C PHE A 279 11.34 -20.08 3.27
N HIS A 280 12.17 -19.53 4.14
CA HIS A 280 13.62 -19.68 4.05
C HIS A 280 14.02 -21.18 4.06
N PRO A 281 15.04 -21.64 3.30
CA PRO A 281 15.44 -23.06 3.24
C PRO A 281 15.81 -23.70 4.59
N ASN A 282 16.24 -22.87 5.54
CA ASN A 282 16.58 -23.27 6.90
C ASN A 282 15.49 -22.90 7.91
N GLU A 283 14.26 -22.67 7.47
CA GLU A 283 13.12 -22.45 8.35
C GLU A 283 12.79 -23.73 9.13
N VAL A 284 12.55 -23.57 10.42
CA VAL A 284 12.17 -24.67 11.33
C VAL A 284 10.71 -24.53 11.74
N TYR A 285 10.23 -23.30 11.87
CA TYR A 285 8.86 -23.01 12.29
C TYR A 285 8.05 -22.67 11.05
N LEU A 286 7.28 -23.64 10.57
CA LEU A 286 6.48 -23.53 9.36
C LEU A 286 5.05 -23.07 9.71
N PRO A 287 4.31 -22.50 8.74
CA PRO A 287 2.92 -22.15 8.94
C PRO A 287 2.04 -23.40 9.11
N SER A 288 0.80 -23.18 9.54
CA SER A 288 -0.28 -24.17 9.46
C SER A 288 -1.61 -23.49 9.16
N SER A 289 -2.65 -24.26 8.89
CA SER A 289 -4.00 -23.71 9.08
C SER A 289 -4.29 -23.51 10.57
N VAL A 290 -5.14 -22.54 10.88
CA VAL A 290 -5.76 -22.38 12.20
C VAL A 290 -6.48 -23.66 12.61
N GLN A 291 -7.22 -24.27 11.69
CA GLN A 291 -7.95 -25.52 11.94
C GLN A 291 -7.01 -26.62 12.46
N TRP A 292 -5.89 -26.85 11.76
CA TRP A 292 -4.88 -27.82 12.19
C TRP A 292 -4.31 -27.47 13.57
N PHE A 293 -4.02 -26.19 13.83
CA PHE A 293 -3.48 -25.76 15.12
C PHE A 293 -4.45 -26.04 16.28
N LEU A 294 -5.74 -25.76 16.09
CA LEU A 294 -6.78 -26.02 17.09
C LEU A 294 -6.98 -27.54 17.31
N ASP A 295 -7.09 -28.31 16.23
CA ASP A 295 -7.26 -29.78 16.27
C ASP A 295 -6.08 -30.49 16.95
N ASN A 296 -4.89 -29.91 16.88
CA ASN A 296 -3.69 -30.48 17.49
C ASN A 296 -3.48 -30.09 18.96
N GLY A 297 -4.53 -29.54 19.60
CA GLY A 297 -4.60 -29.40 21.06
C GLY A 297 -4.21 -28.03 21.58
N ALA A 298 -4.41 -26.96 20.81
CA ALA A 298 -4.33 -25.61 21.32
C ALA A 298 -5.32 -25.42 22.49
N MET A 299 -4.89 -24.68 23.51
CA MET A 299 -5.61 -24.55 24.78
C MET A 299 -5.91 -23.08 25.07
N LEU A 300 -7.10 -22.81 25.60
CA LEU A 300 -7.50 -21.49 26.09
C LEU A 300 -7.19 -21.37 27.58
N TYR A 301 -6.39 -20.38 27.93
CA TYR A 301 -6.07 -20.02 29.30
C TYR A 301 -6.86 -18.79 29.72
N THR A 302 -7.29 -18.76 30.98
CA THR A 302 -7.98 -17.62 31.59
C THR A 302 -7.25 -17.22 32.86
N ARG A 303 -7.02 -15.92 33.05
CA ARG A 303 -6.34 -15.36 34.20
C ARG A 303 -7.12 -15.70 35.47
N GLY A 304 -6.43 -16.34 36.43
CA GLY A 304 -7.02 -16.77 37.69
C GLY A 304 -7.58 -18.21 37.66
N ASP A 305 -7.78 -18.79 36.48
CA ASP A 305 -8.11 -20.20 36.34
C ASP A 305 -6.82 -21.04 36.39
N SER A 306 -6.84 -22.15 37.12
CA SER A 306 -5.70 -23.08 37.23
C SER A 306 -5.70 -24.15 36.15
N VAL A 307 -6.78 -24.26 35.36
CA VAL A 307 -6.99 -25.31 34.36
C VAL A 307 -7.28 -24.66 33.01
N ALA A 308 -6.45 -24.97 32.02
CA ALA A 308 -6.68 -24.56 30.63
C ALA A 308 -7.80 -25.40 30.00
N LYS A 309 -8.59 -24.78 29.13
CA LYS A 309 -9.72 -25.45 28.46
C LYS A 309 -9.33 -25.80 27.02
N PRO A 310 -9.69 -26.99 26.52
CA PRO A 310 -9.49 -27.32 25.12
C PRO A 310 -10.29 -26.36 24.22
N ILE A 311 -9.73 -25.98 23.08
CA ILE A 311 -10.43 -25.19 22.08
C ILE A 311 -11.11 -26.15 21.11
N GLU A 312 -12.38 -25.87 20.77
CA GLU A 312 -13.12 -26.65 19.78
C GLU A 312 -12.51 -26.43 18.38
N PRO A 313 -12.61 -27.40 17.45
CA PRO A 313 -12.01 -27.35 16.11
C PRO A 313 -12.18 -26.01 15.37
N GLU A 314 -13.38 -25.41 15.43
CA GLU A 314 -13.70 -24.14 14.73
C GLU A 314 -13.46 -22.88 15.59
N GLY A 315 -12.99 -23.05 16.82
CA GLY A 315 -12.86 -21.97 17.81
C GLY A 315 -14.20 -21.46 18.33
N SER A 316 -15.27 -22.25 18.24
CA SER A 316 -16.64 -21.86 18.63
C SER A 316 -16.80 -21.55 20.13
N ASN A 317 -15.92 -22.10 20.97
CA ASN A 317 -15.89 -21.84 22.41
C ASN A 317 -14.92 -20.71 22.81
N LEU A 318 -14.30 -20.03 21.84
CA LEU A 318 -13.49 -18.84 22.10
C LEU A 318 -14.39 -17.63 22.43
N PRO A 319 -13.97 -16.76 23.36
CA PRO A 319 -14.71 -15.53 23.63
C PRO A 319 -14.64 -14.59 22.43
N GLY A 320 -15.77 -14.38 21.78
CA GLY A 320 -15.91 -13.51 20.60
C GLY A 320 -16.10 -12.04 20.94
N GLY A 321 -15.54 -11.15 20.11
CA GLY A 321 -15.68 -9.69 20.21
C GLY A 321 -14.93 -9.07 21.40
N GLY A 322 -15.23 -7.81 21.70
CA GLY A 322 -14.56 -7.04 22.75
C GLY A 322 -13.22 -6.45 22.31
N THR A 323 -12.34 -6.18 23.27
CA THR A 323 -10.96 -5.70 23.06
C THR A 323 -10.00 -6.64 23.77
N ASN A 324 -8.72 -6.53 23.47
CA ASN A 324 -7.72 -7.22 24.27
C ASN A 324 -7.68 -6.68 25.72
N ASP A 325 -8.20 -7.47 26.66
CA ASP A 325 -8.29 -7.18 28.10
C ASP A 325 -7.24 -7.94 28.93
N GLY A 326 -6.40 -8.74 28.27
CA GLY A 326 -5.37 -9.59 28.88
C GLY A 326 -5.93 -10.67 29.82
N GLN A 327 -7.25 -10.96 29.78
CA GLN A 327 -7.87 -11.94 30.65
C GLN A 327 -7.73 -13.36 30.14
N CYS A 328 -7.62 -13.57 28.83
CA CYS A 328 -7.49 -14.89 28.24
C CYS A 328 -6.46 -14.89 27.12
N TRP A 329 -5.76 -15.99 26.93
CA TRP A 329 -4.83 -16.19 25.80
C TRP A 329 -4.89 -17.63 25.31
N ILE A 330 -4.53 -17.86 24.04
CA ILE A 330 -4.31 -19.19 23.49
C ILE A 330 -2.86 -19.59 23.73
N ASP A 331 -2.59 -20.85 24.06
CA ASP A 331 -1.22 -21.40 24.12
C ASP A 331 -1.18 -22.78 23.47
N LEU A 332 0.05 -23.26 23.23
CA LEU A 332 0.36 -24.59 22.74
C LEU A 332 -0.19 -25.69 23.66
N PRO A 333 -0.32 -26.93 23.15
CA PRO A 333 -0.62 -28.09 23.99
C PRO A 333 0.35 -28.19 25.17
N SER A 334 -0.15 -28.63 26.32
CA SER A 334 0.66 -28.88 27.53
C SER A 334 1.32 -30.26 27.55
N ASP A 335 1.09 -31.08 26.52
CA ASP A 335 1.61 -32.44 26.38
C ASP A 335 2.70 -32.55 25.30
N VAL A 336 3.08 -33.79 24.97
CA VAL A 336 4.13 -34.10 23.99
C VAL A 336 3.86 -33.56 22.59
N ARG A 337 2.62 -33.16 22.27
CA ARG A 337 2.29 -32.54 20.97
C ARG A 337 2.89 -31.15 20.82
N ARG A 338 3.27 -30.49 21.92
CA ARG A 338 3.90 -29.15 21.90
C ARG A 338 5.06 -29.06 20.90
N ASP A 339 5.94 -30.06 20.91
CA ASP A 339 7.14 -30.09 20.07
C ASP A 339 6.81 -30.26 18.58
N ILE A 340 5.65 -30.84 18.26
CA ILE A 340 5.16 -31.00 16.88
C ILE A 340 4.41 -29.73 16.45
N VAL A 341 3.56 -29.18 17.32
CA VAL A 341 2.74 -28.00 17.00
C VAL A 341 3.60 -26.77 16.78
N ILE A 342 4.70 -26.61 17.52
CA ILE A 342 5.67 -25.52 17.32
C ILE A 342 6.26 -25.52 15.90
N ILE A 343 6.52 -26.70 15.32
CA ILE A 343 7.10 -26.82 13.98
C ILE A 343 6.08 -26.44 12.90
N GLY A 344 4.79 -26.57 13.19
CA GLY A 344 3.70 -26.31 12.25
C GLY A 344 3.49 -27.44 11.23
N ASN A 345 2.64 -27.16 10.25
CA ASN A 345 2.25 -28.14 9.23
C ASN A 345 1.97 -27.44 7.90
N LEU A 346 3.01 -27.38 7.07
CA LEU A 346 2.99 -26.70 5.78
C LEU A 346 1.91 -27.24 4.83
N GLU A 347 1.63 -28.55 4.88
CA GLU A 347 0.60 -29.18 4.03
C GLU A 347 -0.80 -28.61 4.32
N SER A 348 -1.12 -28.36 5.59
CA SER A 348 -2.38 -27.73 6.00
C SER A 348 -2.42 -26.22 5.78
N ALA A 349 -1.28 -25.57 5.54
CA ALA A 349 -1.19 -24.12 5.51
C ALA A 349 -1.99 -23.53 4.34
N LYS A 350 -2.66 -22.41 4.62
CA LYS A 350 -3.45 -21.66 3.64
C LYS A 350 -3.49 -20.19 4.03
N LEU A 351 -3.78 -19.33 3.05
CA LEU A 351 -3.91 -17.90 3.25
C LEU A 351 -5.36 -17.54 3.59
N TYR A 352 -5.54 -16.74 4.63
CA TYR A 352 -6.84 -16.22 5.03
C TYR A 352 -7.03 -14.83 4.46
N VAL A 353 -7.99 -14.69 3.54
CA VAL A 353 -8.14 -13.50 2.71
C VAL A 353 -9.24 -12.59 3.25
N HIS A 354 -8.86 -11.36 3.57
CA HIS A 354 -9.78 -10.25 3.83
C HIS A 354 -9.82 -9.34 2.61
N VAL A 355 -10.99 -9.21 1.99
CA VAL A 355 -11.22 -8.38 0.80
C VAL A 355 -11.92 -7.09 1.22
N LYS A 356 -11.25 -5.95 1.02
CA LYS A 356 -11.77 -4.64 1.43
C LYS A 356 -11.64 -3.57 0.34
N PRO A 357 -12.58 -2.63 0.25
CA PRO A 357 -12.42 -1.45 -0.61
C PRO A 357 -11.20 -0.62 -0.19
N ALA A 358 -10.51 -0.08 -1.18
CA ALA A 358 -9.41 0.86 -1.01
C ALA A 358 -9.58 2.06 -1.93
N LEU A 359 -9.03 3.22 -1.52
CA LEU A 359 -9.03 4.46 -2.31
C LEU A 359 -10.43 4.81 -2.84
N GLY A 360 -11.40 4.94 -1.92
CA GLY A 360 -12.79 5.25 -2.26
C GLY A 360 -13.49 4.15 -3.05
N GLY A 361 -13.04 2.90 -3.01
CA GLY A 361 -13.61 1.78 -3.76
C GLY A 361 -13.22 1.76 -5.24
N THR A 362 -12.22 2.55 -5.65
CA THR A 362 -11.62 2.46 -6.99
C THR A 362 -10.56 1.38 -7.09
N PHE A 363 -10.13 0.85 -5.94
CA PHE A 363 -9.27 -0.30 -5.80
C PHE A 363 -9.86 -1.30 -4.80
N THR A 364 -9.46 -2.55 -4.93
CA THR A 364 -9.72 -3.62 -3.96
C THR A 364 -8.40 -4.08 -3.38
N ASP A 365 -8.31 -4.07 -2.05
CA ASP A 365 -7.21 -4.66 -1.31
C ASP A 365 -7.59 -6.09 -0.89
N LEU A 366 -6.74 -7.07 -1.23
CA LEU A 366 -6.84 -8.45 -0.78
C LEU A 366 -5.71 -8.70 0.21
N ALA A 367 -6.00 -8.51 1.50
CA ALA A 367 -5.05 -8.80 2.57
C ALA A 367 -5.02 -10.31 2.82
N MET A 368 -3.87 -10.93 2.55
CA MET A 368 -3.65 -12.37 2.65
C MET A 368 -2.86 -12.66 3.92
N TRP A 369 -3.54 -13.18 4.94
CA TRP A 369 -2.97 -13.50 6.24
C TRP A 369 -2.48 -14.94 6.27
N ILE A 370 -1.35 -15.19 6.90
CA ILE A 370 -0.85 -16.53 7.20
C ILE A 370 -0.64 -16.69 8.69
N PHE A 371 -0.97 -17.88 9.19
CA PHE A 371 -0.79 -18.23 10.58
C PHE A 371 0.43 -19.14 10.76
N CYS A 372 1.32 -18.74 11.65
CA CYS A 372 2.41 -19.57 12.13
C CYS A 372 2.14 -19.96 13.59
N PRO A 373 2.08 -21.26 13.94
CA PRO A 373 1.90 -21.66 15.34
C PRO A 373 2.96 -21.12 16.30
N PHE A 374 4.15 -20.79 15.78
CA PHE A 374 5.27 -20.29 16.56
C PHE A 374 6.15 -19.37 15.72
N ASN A 375 6.54 -18.23 16.31
CA ASN A 375 7.59 -17.34 15.83
C ASN A 375 8.91 -17.70 16.54
N GLY A 376 9.98 -17.87 15.78
CA GLY A 376 11.29 -18.27 16.30
C GLY A 376 12.12 -17.12 16.88
N PRO A 377 13.29 -17.42 17.46
CA PRO A 377 14.12 -16.40 18.09
C PRO A 377 14.79 -15.47 17.08
N ALA A 378 14.87 -14.19 17.43
CA ALA A 378 15.46 -13.17 16.59
C ALA A 378 16.99 -13.29 16.51
N THR A 379 17.56 -12.86 15.37
CA THR A 379 19.00 -12.75 15.17
C THR A 379 19.40 -11.28 15.09
N LEU A 380 20.37 -10.86 15.90
CA LEU A 380 20.96 -9.53 15.82
C LEU A 380 22.16 -9.52 14.88
N LYS A 381 22.24 -8.51 14.02
CA LYS A 381 23.44 -8.20 13.24
C LYS A 381 24.16 -7.01 13.82
N VAL A 382 25.49 -7.10 13.92
CA VAL A 382 26.39 -6.02 14.35
C VAL A 382 27.58 -5.98 13.38
N GLY A 383 27.48 -5.16 12.33
CA GLY A 383 28.47 -5.10 11.26
C GLY A 383 28.54 -6.44 10.52
N VAL A 384 29.68 -7.14 10.66
CA VAL A 384 29.92 -8.47 10.06
C VAL A 384 29.56 -9.65 10.98
N VAL A 385 29.22 -9.38 12.24
CA VAL A 385 28.92 -10.41 13.24
C VAL A 385 27.40 -10.61 13.35
N ASN A 386 26.97 -11.87 13.45
CA ASN A 386 25.57 -12.23 13.75
C ASN A 386 25.50 -12.91 15.11
N VAL A 387 24.54 -12.51 15.94
CA VAL A 387 24.33 -13.05 17.28
C VAL A 387 22.89 -13.53 17.40
N SER A 388 22.71 -14.83 17.63
CA SER A 388 21.41 -15.41 17.97
C SER A 388 20.97 -14.88 19.34
N LEU A 389 19.76 -14.35 19.46
CA LEU A 389 19.26 -13.78 20.72
C LEU A 389 18.59 -14.83 21.64
N SER A 390 18.93 -16.10 21.45
CA SER A 390 18.43 -17.27 22.18
C SER A 390 16.90 -17.41 22.21
N LYS A 391 16.21 -16.65 23.06
CA LYS A 391 14.74 -16.67 23.24
C LYS A 391 14.06 -15.36 22.86
N VAL A 392 14.83 -14.27 22.74
CA VAL A 392 14.29 -12.93 22.46
C VAL A 392 13.61 -12.94 21.09
N GLY A 393 12.38 -12.45 21.04
CA GLY A 393 11.56 -12.37 19.82
C GLY A 393 10.73 -13.61 19.50
N GLN A 394 10.97 -14.75 20.15
CA GLN A 394 10.14 -15.94 19.90
C GLN A 394 8.78 -15.79 20.61
N HIS A 395 7.70 -16.30 20.04
CA HIS A 395 6.40 -16.33 20.72
C HIS A 395 5.46 -17.37 20.10
N VAL A 396 4.47 -17.79 20.89
CA VAL A 396 3.39 -18.66 20.40
C VAL A 396 2.43 -17.83 19.58
N GLY A 397 1.97 -18.43 18.47
CA GLY A 397 1.08 -17.83 17.49
C GLY A 397 1.73 -16.66 16.78
N ASP A 398 1.59 -16.59 15.46
CA ASP A 398 2.00 -15.42 14.70
C ASP A 398 1.11 -15.22 13.50
N TRP A 399 0.85 -13.95 13.21
CA TRP A 399 -0.02 -13.52 12.12
C TRP A 399 0.74 -12.56 11.23
N GLU A 400 1.15 -13.07 10.09
CA GLU A 400 1.84 -12.31 9.05
C GLU A 400 0.93 -12.07 7.87
N HIS A 401 1.18 -11.01 7.10
CA HIS A 401 0.38 -10.74 5.91
C HIS A 401 1.13 -9.99 4.82
N PHE A 402 0.55 -10.07 3.63
CA PHE A 402 0.83 -9.18 2.51
C PHE A 402 -0.51 -8.82 1.84
N THR A 403 -0.56 -7.68 1.15
CA THR A 403 -1.83 -7.17 0.59
C THR A 403 -1.68 -6.87 -0.89
N LEU A 404 -2.48 -7.53 -1.73
CA LEU A 404 -2.56 -7.22 -3.15
C LEU A 404 -3.52 -6.04 -3.35
N ARG A 405 -3.12 -5.04 -4.16
CA ARG A 405 -3.99 -3.93 -4.55
C ARG A 405 -4.36 -4.05 -6.02
N VAL A 406 -5.64 -4.24 -6.30
CA VAL A 406 -6.18 -4.47 -7.64
C VAL A 406 -7.07 -3.29 -8.06
N SER A 407 -6.90 -2.81 -9.30
CA SER A 407 -7.69 -1.69 -9.82
C SER A 407 -9.10 -2.14 -10.20
N ASN A 408 -10.14 -1.51 -9.65
CA ASN A 408 -11.52 -1.86 -9.97
C ASN A 408 -11.95 -1.40 -11.37
N PHE A 409 -11.16 -0.54 -12.02
CA PHE A 409 -11.40 -0.15 -13.42
C PHE A 409 -11.06 -1.25 -14.42
N THR A 410 -10.05 -2.09 -14.14
CA THR A 410 -9.50 -3.04 -15.12
C THR A 410 -9.28 -4.45 -14.58
N GLY A 411 -9.32 -4.63 -13.25
CA GLY A 411 -8.86 -5.84 -12.55
C GLY A 411 -7.34 -6.05 -12.59
N GLU A 412 -6.55 -5.03 -12.97
CA GLU A 412 -5.10 -5.11 -13.00
C GLU A 412 -4.49 -5.09 -11.58
N LEU A 413 -3.50 -5.94 -11.30
CA LEU A 413 -2.68 -5.88 -10.07
C LEU A 413 -1.75 -4.66 -10.12
N TRP A 414 -1.91 -3.72 -9.19
CA TRP A 414 -1.12 -2.48 -9.15
C TRP A 414 0.12 -2.55 -8.27
N SER A 415 -0.02 -3.11 -7.07
CA SER A 415 1.07 -3.20 -6.12
C SER A 415 0.80 -4.31 -5.11
N ILE A 416 1.85 -4.76 -4.44
CA ILE A 416 1.76 -5.63 -3.28
C ILE A 416 2.39 -4.92 -2.09
N TYR A 417 1.68 -4.89 -0.97
CA TYR A 417 2.21 -4.48 0.31
C TYR A 417 2.87 -5.67 0.99
N PHE A 418 4.11 -5.48 1.44
CA PHE A 418 4.88 -6.47 2.17
C PHE A 418 5.00 -6.02 3.62
N SER A 419 4.35 -6.75 4.55
CA SER A 419 4.43 -6.44 5.98
C SER A 419 5.80 -6.82 6.53
N GLN A 420 6.54 -5.83 7.03
CA GLN A 420 7.90 -5.96 7.54
C GLN A 420 7.92 -5.63 9.03
N HIS A 421 7.16 -6.38 9.83
CA HIS A 421 6.94 -6.18 11.27
C HIS A 421 6.11 -4.93 11.59
N SER A 422 6.69 -3.91 12.23
CA SER A 422 5.99 -2.74 12.74
C SER A 422 5.44 -1.81 11.64
N GLY A 423 5.82 -2.06 10.37
CA GLY A 423 5.42 -1.32 9.17
C GLY A 423 5.55 -2.22 7.93
N GLY A 424 5.83 -1.63 6.78
CA GLY A 424 6.00 -2.39 5.54
C GLY A 424 6.14 -1.50 4.33
N GLU A 425 6.11 -2.09 3.15
CA GLU A 425 6.35 -1.38 1.90
C GLU A 425 5.38 -1.80 0.80
N TRP A 426 4.78 -0.80 0.15
CA TRP A 426 4.07 -0.98 -1.11
C TRP A 426 5.07 -0.99 -2.28
N VAL A 427 5.21 -2.16 -2.91
CA VAL A 427 6.03 -2.37 -4.11
C VAL A 427 5.13 -2.37 -5.34
N ASP A 428 5.47 -1.52 -6.30
CA ASP A 428 4.73 -1.38 -7.56
C ASP A 428 4.93 -2.65 -8.42
N ALA A 429 3.93 -3.09 -9.19
CA ALA A 429 4.00 -4.38 -9.90
C ALA A 429 5.17 -4.53 -10.89
N TYR A 430 5.76 -3.43 -11.36
CA TYR A 430 6.93 -3.48 -12.25
C TYR A 430 8.25 -3.77 -11.51
N ASP A 431 8.26 -3.62 -10.19
CA ASP A 431 9.38 -3.96 -9.31
C ASP A 431 9.17 -5.33 -8.63
N LEU A 432 8.10 -6.07 -8.94
CA LEU A 432 7.84 -7.40 -8.39
C LEU A 432 8.59 -8.51 -9.14
N GLU A 433 8.95 -9.57 -8.43
CA GLU A 433 9.37 -10.83 -9.03
C GLU A 433 8.14 -11.72 -9.32
N PHE A 434 8.06 -12.28 -10.52
CA PHE A 434 6.99 -13.19 -10.93
C PHE A 434 7.54 -14.60 -11.17
N ILE A 435 6.82 -15.62 -10.68
CA ILE A 435 7.23 -17.02 -10.83
C ILE A 435 6.63 -17.68 -12.07
N ALA A 436 5.36 -17.40 -12.34
CA ALA A 436 4.61 -17.94 -13.47
C ALA A 436 3.40 -17.03 -13.74
N GLY A 437 3.22 -16.63 -14.99
CA GLY A 437 2.22 -15.65 -15.38
C GLY A 437 2.27 -14.40 -14.49
N ASN A 438 1.11 -13.97 -14.01
CA ASN A 438 0.99 -12.80 -13.13
C ASN A 438 1.05 -13.13 -11.63
N LYS A 439 1.54 -14.31 -11.25
CA LYS A 439 1.74 -14.69 -9.84
C LYS A 439 3.08 -14.16 -9.35
N ALA A 440 3.01 -13.21 -8.43
CA ALA A 440 4.19 -12.65 -7.79
C ALA A 440 4.83 -13.63 -6.79
N ILE A 441 6.04 -13.31 -6.35
CA ILE A 441 6.75 -14.01 -5.29
C ILE A 441 6.71 -13.17 -4.01
N VAL A 442 6.46 -13.82 -2.88
CA VAL A 442 6.66 -13.26 -1.55
C VAL A 442 7.67 -14.12 -0.80
N TYR A 443 8.64 -13.49 -0.15
CA TYR A 443 9.61 -14.20 0.68
C TYR A 443 9.36 -13.93 2.16
N SER A 444 9.16 -14.99 2.94
CA SER A 444 9.00 -14.95 4.39
C SER A 444 10.37 -15.07 5.07
N SER A 445 10.65 -14.16 6.01
CA SER A 445 11.94 -14.14 6.71
C SER A 445 12.09 -15.33 7.64
N LYS A 446 13.33 -15.81 7.75
CA LYS A 446 13.65 -16.92 8.64
C LYS A 446 13.28 -16.57 10.09
N SER A 447 12.57 -17.48 10.74
CA SER A 447 12.11 -17.45 12.13
C SER A 447 11.06 -16.39 12.44
N GLY A 448 11.19 -15.16 11.92
CA GLY A 448 10.29 -14.03 12.16
C GLY A 448 9.17 -13.83 11.15
N HIS A 449 9.14 -14.61 10.08
CA HIS A 449 8.10 -14.72 9.05
C HIS A 449 7.64 -13.47 8.27
N ALA A 450 8.14 -12.28 8.59
CA ALA A 450 7.86 -11.04 7.86
C ALA A 450 8.08 -11.17 6.35
N SER A 451 7.26 -10.45 5.59
CA SER A 451 7.17 -10.56 4.13
C SER A 451 8.09 -9.57 3.42
N PHE A 452 8.79 -10.02 2.39
CA PHE A 452 9.70 -9.23 1.56
C PHE A 452 9.54 -9.51 0.06
N PRO A 453 9.77 -8.51 -0.82
CA PRO A 453 9.61 -8.64 -2.27
C PRO A 453 10.76 -9.35 -2.99
N HIS A 454 11.96 -9.34 -2.41
CA HIS A 454 13.18 -9.87 -3.03
C HIS A 454 13.96 -10.75 -2.05
N PRO A 455 14.74 -11.73 -2.54
CA PRO A 455 15.63 -12.51 -1.69
C PRO A 455 16.81 -11.67 -1.21
N GLY A 456 17.39 -12.02 -0.07
CA GLY A 456 18.51 -11.30 0.52
C GLY A 456 18.45 -11.21 2.04
N THR A 457 19.20 -10.24 2.58
CA THR A 457 19.24 -9.97 4.03
C THR A 457 18.76 -8.55 4.27
N TYR A 458 17.68 -8.42 5.03
CA TYR A 458 17.11 -7.15 5.47
C TYR A 458 17.48 -6.89 6.93
N ILE A 459 17.67 -5.61 7.28
CA ILE A 459 18.04 -5.19 8.64
C ILE A 459 16.99 -4.21 9.15
N GLN A 460 16.27 -4.59 10.20
CA GLN A 460 15.41 -3.70 10.96
C GLN A 460 16.29 -2.95 11.98
N GLY A 461 16.72 -1.75 11.61
CA GLY A 461 17.67 -0.94 12.37
C GLY A 461 18.48 0.00 11.48
N SER A 462 19.71 0.31 11.88
CA SER A 462 20.60 1.17 11.09
C SER A 462 21.28 0.36 9.99
N SER A 463 20.69 0.35 8.80
CA SER A 463 21.28 -0.27 7.61
C SER A 463 22.68 0.28 7.30
N LYS A 464 22.89 1.60 7.46
CA LYS A 464 24.20 2.25 7.28
C LYS A 464 25.30 1.71 8.20
N LEU A 465 24.95 1.37 9.43
CA LEU A 465 25.90 0.82 10.40
C LEU A 465 25.95 -0.71 10.35
N GLY A 466 25.02 -1.36 9.62
CA GLY A 466 24.83 -2.80 9.63
C GLY A 466 24.43 -3.32 11.01
N ILE A 467 23.65 -2.55 11.78
CA ILE A 467 23.23 -2.93 13.13
C ILE A 467 21.71 -2.95 13.24
N GLY A 468 21.14 -4.09 13.61
CA GLY A 468 19.69 -4.27 13.78
C GLY A 468 19.26 -5.73 13.76
N ILE A 469 17.95 -5.98 13.84
CA ILE A 469 17.38 -7.33 13.72
C ILE A 469 17.50 -7.78 12.27
N ARG A 470 18.07 -8.96 12.08
CA ARG A 470 18.40 -9.55 10.79
C ARG A 470 17.25 -10.43 10.31
N ASN A 471 16.74 -10.12 9.11
CA ASN A 471 15.72 -10.89 8.42
C ASN A 471 16.37 -11.49 7.15
N ASP A 472 16.61 -12.80 7.15
CA ASP A 472 17.13 -13.52 5.99
C ASP A 472 15.98 -14.15 5.21
N VAL A 473 15.89 -13.84 3.91
CA VAL A 473 14.87 -14.33 2.99
C VAL A 473 15.53 -14.98 1.79
N ALA A 474 15.05 -16.15 1.39
CA ALA A 474 15.56 -16.88 0.24
C ALA A 474 14.50 -17.82 -0.32
N ARG A 475 14.61 -18.11 -1.62
CA ARG A 475 13.77 -19.10 -2.28
C ARG A 475 14.10 -20.52 -1.77
N SER A 476 13.09 -21.36 -1.63
CA SER A 476 13.23 -22.76 -1.23
C SER A 476 12.18 -23.65 -1.91
N ASN A 477 12.10 -24.91 -1.51
CA ASN A 477 11.00 -25.83 -1.82
C ASN A 477 9.89 -25.82 -0.74
N LEU A 478 9.99 -24.95 0.27
CA LEU A 478 9.01 -24.75 1.33
C LEU A 478 8.17 -23.53 0.94
N TYR A 479 6.95 -23.76 0.45
CA TYR A 479 6.09 -22.68 -0.01
C TYR A 479 4.61 -22.99 0.17
N VAL A 480 3.80 -21.92 0.15
CA VAL A 480 2.34 -21.99 0.03
C VAL A 480 1.94 -21.22 -1.22
N ASP A 481 1.15 -21.84 -2.09
CA ASP A 481 0.60 -21.18 -3.27
C ASP A 481 -0.77 -20.59 -2.95
N SER A 482 -0.82 -19.28 -2.68
CA SER A 482 -2.06 -18.61 -2.29
C SER A 482 -3.13 -18.55 -3.39
N SER A 483 -2.77 -18.87 -4.64
CA SER A 483 -3.74 -18.98 -5.73
C SER A 483 -4.62 -20.25 -5.65
N THR A 484 -4.21 -21.24 -4.86
CA THR A 484 -4.91 -22.52 -4.68
C THR A 484 -5.20 -22.82 -3.20
N GLN A 485 -4.31 -22.44 -2.29
CA GLN A 485 -4.42 -22.67 -0.85
C GLN A 485 -4.86 -21.40 -0.13
N TYR A 486 -6.16 -21.11 -0.15
CA TYR A 486 -6.72 -19.95 0.53
C TYR A 486 -8.14 -20.17 1.05
N GLU A 487 -8.58 -19.29 1.94
CA GLU A 487 -9.94 -19.18 2.45
C GLU A 487 -10.32 -17.71 2.53
N ILE A 488 -11.45 -17.30 1.93
CA ILE A 488 -11.96 -15.93 2.07
C ILE A 488 -12.69 -15.85 3.40
N ILE A 489 -12.17 -15.05 4.33
CA ILE A 489 -12.68 -14.97 5.71
C ILE A 489 -13.47 -13.68 5.98
N SER A 490 -13.36 -12.66 5.14
CA SER A 490 -14.18 -11.46 5.25
C SER A 490 -14.23 -10.70 3.92
N ALA A 491 -15.44 -10.27 3.55
CA ALA A 491 -15.71 -9.39 2.41
C ALA A 491 -16.98 -8.58 2.71
N GLN A 492 -16.90 -7.67 3.69
CA GLN A 492 -18.09 -7.05 4.31
C GLN A 492 -19.06 -6.40 3.31
N TYR A 493 -18.55 -5.85 2.20
CA TYR A 493 -19.37 -5.19 1.19
C TYR A 493 -20.28 -6.15 0.40
N LEU A 494 -20.02 -7.47 0.44
CA LEU A 494 -20.89 -8.50 -0.15
C LEU A 494 -22.01 -8.96 0.81
N GLY A 495 -21.97 -8.52 2.08
CA GLY A 495 -22.88 -8.98 3.13
C GLY A 495 -22.47 -10.33 3.74
N HIS A 496 -23.03 -10.61 4.93
CA HIS A 496 -22.68 -11.79 5.74
C HIS A 496 -23.15 -13.13 5.12
N GLU A 497 -24.11 -13.10 4.20
CA GLU A 497 -24.58 -14.32 3.52
C GLU A 497 -23.58 -14.82 2.45
N ALA A 498 -22.77 -13.92 1.89
CA ALA A 498 -21.81 -14.26 0.84
C ALA A 498 -20.49 -14.84 1.41
N VAL A 499 -20.02 -14.29 2.53
CA VAL A 499 -18.80 -14.73 3.21
C VAL A 499 -19.05 -14.78 4.71
N SER A 500 -18.95 -15.98 5.28
CA SER A 500 -19.08 -16.18 6.73
C SER A 500 -17.73 -15.99 7.41
N GLU A 501 -17.68 -15.14 8.44
CA GLU A 501 -16.47 -14.97 9.24
C GLU A 501 -16.30 -16.16 10.20
N PRO A 502 -15.15 -16.83 10.24
CA PRO A 502 -14.96 -17.97 11.13
C PRO A 502 -14.94 -17.52 12.60
N CYS A 503 -15.33 -18.41 13.53
CA CYS A 503 -15.50 -18.04 14.95
C CYS A 503 -14.19 -17.53 15.58
N TRP A 504 -13.06 -18.17 15.27
CA TRP A 504 -11.74 -17.74 15.76
C TRP A 504 -11.36 -16.32 15.31
N LEU A 505 -11.89 -15.80 14.20
CA LEU A 505 -11.61 -14.44 13.75
C LEU A 505 -12.20 -13.40 14.71
N GLN A 506 -13.22 -13.78 15.50
CA GLN A 506 -13.80 -12.92 16.52
C GLN A 506 -12.99 -12.91 17.83
N TYR A 507 -11.93 -13.72 17.95
CA TYR A 507 -11.12 -13.75 19.16
C TYR A 507 -10.12 -12.58 19.20
N MET A 508 -10.46 -11.55 19.99
CA MET A 508 -9.73 -10.28 20.09
C MET A 508 -8.66 -10.24 21.20
N ARG A 509 -8.12 -11.40 21.61
CA ARG A 509 -7.07 -11.49 22.65
C ARG A 509 -5.82 -12.17 22.09
N GLU A 510 -4.81 -12.38 22.94
CA GLU A 510 -3.50 -12.89 22.54
C GLU A 510 -3.53 -14.36 22.07
N TRP A 511 -2.86 -14.62 20.94
CA TRP A 511 -2.59 -15.96 20.41
C TRP A 511 -1.31 -16.56 20.98
N GLY A 512 -0.98 -16.27 22.24
CA GLY A 512 0.20 -16.79 22.93
C GLY A 512 0.29 -16.22 24.35
N PRO A 513 1.04 -16.87 25.25
CA PRO A 513 1.22 -16.35 26.60
C PRO A 513 2.10 -15.09 26.60
N THR A 514 1.96 -14.27 27.65
CA THR A 514 2.96 -13.24 27.96
C THR A 514 3.99 -13.81 28.93
N ILE A 515 5.24 -13.94 28.48
CA ILE A 515 6.37 -14.38 29.29
C ILE A 515 7.38 -13.24 29.40
N ILE A 516 7.53 -12.72 30.60
CA ILE A 516 8.49 -11.67 30.93
C ILE A 516 9.79 -12.34 31.36
N TYR A 517 10.80 -12.31 30.49
CA TYR A 517 12.17 -12.64 30.88
C TYR A 517 12.90 -11.39 31.37
N ASP A 518 13.99 -11.58 32.09
CA ASP A 518 15.00 -10.53 32.23
C ASP A 518 15.82 -10.45 30.94
N SER A 519 15.13 -10.13 29.84
CA SER A 519 15.69 -10.01 28.49
C SER A 519 16.83 -9.01 28.46
N ARG A 520 16.78 -8.01 29.36
CA ARG A 520 17.86 -7.06 29.62
C ARG A 520 19.12 -7.76 30.11
N LYS A 521 19.06 -8.70 31.06
CA LYS A 521 20.23 -9.51 31.46
C LYS A 521 20.78 -10.37 30.32
N GLU A 522 19.93 -11.00 29.52
CA GLU A 522 20.40 -11.81 28.38
C GLU A 522 21.07 -10.94 27.31
N LEU A 523 20.53 -9.76 27.05
CA LEU A 523 21.11 -8.79 26.12
C LEU A 523 22.39 -8.16 26.69
N GLU A 524 22.45 -7.85 27.99
CA GLU A 524 23.66 -7.40 28.65
C GLU A 524 24.78 -8.45 28.51
N LYS A 525 24.49 -9.74 28.72
CA LYS A 525 25.47 -10.82 28.48
C LYS A 525 26.00 -10.78 27.05
N ILE A 526 25.15 -10.48 26.06
CA ILE A 526 25.54 -10.35 24.66
C ILE A 526 26.39 -9.10 24.44
N VAL A 527 26.00 -7.93 24.96
CA VAL A 527 26.77 -6.68 24.85
C VAL A 527 28.16 -6.83 25.46
N HIS A 528 28.27 -7.48 26.62
CA HIS A 528 29.55 -7.70 27.30
C HIS A 528 30.51 -8.58 26.49
N ARG A 529 29.99 -9.44 25.59
CA ARG A 529 30.81 -10.26 24.69
C ARG A 529 31.29 -9.50 23.43
N LEU A 530 30.72 -8.33 23.13
CA LEU A 530 31.10 -7.53 21.98
C LEU A 530 32.33 -6.65 22.25
N PRO A 531 33.14 -6.31 21.22
CA PRO A 531 34.27 -5.39 21.35
C PRO A 531 33.85 -4.02 21.92
N ILE A 532 34.67 -3.45 22.81
CA ILE A 532 34.36 -2.18 23.51
C ILE A 532 33.94 -1.06 22.56
N MET A 533 34.58 -0.99 21.38
CA MET A 533 34.33 0.04 20.37
C MET A 533 32.89 0.05 19.84
N VAL A 534 32.16 -1.08 19.88
CA VAL A 534 30.78 -1.19 19.37
C VAL A 534 29.72 -1.31 20.47
N ARG A 535 30.12 -1.52 21.74
CA ARG A 535 29.18 -1.72 22.86
C ARG A 535 28.19 -0.58 23.00
N ASN A 536 28.68 0.67 23.00
CA ASN A 536 27.83 1.85 23.16
C ASN A 536 26.84 2.01 22.00
N SER A 537 27.26 1.70 20.77
CA SER A 537 26.40 1.75 19.59
C SER A 537 25.29 0.69 19.64
N VAL A 538 25.65 -0.54 20.03
CA VAL A 538 24.69 -1.65 20.16
C VAL A 538 23.72 -1.42 21.32
N GLN A 539 24.21 -0.93 22.47
CA GLN A 539 23.38 -0.56 23.61
C GLN A 539 22.34 0.50 23.21
N SER A 540 22.77 1.56 22.51
CA SER A 540 21.86 2.62 22.04
C SER A 540 20.81 2.15 21.04
N ILE A 541 21.04 1.02 20.36
CA ILE A 541 20.09 0.41 19.43
C ILE A 541 19.13 -0.51 20.18
N PHE A 542 19.61 -1.26 21.18
CA PHE A 542 18.72 -2.00 22.07
C PHE A 542 17.73 -1.08 22.77
N ASP A 543 18.18 0.09 23.25
CA ASP A 543 17.27 1.08 23.83
C ASP A 543 16.24 1.65 22.82
N LYS A 544 16.42 1.39 21.51
CA LYS A 544 15.52 1.80 20.41
C LYS A 544 14.76 0.63 19.78
N LEU A 545 15.02 -0.60 20.19
CA LEU A 545 14.28 -1.75 19.69
C LEU A 545 12.84 -1.71 20.25
N PRO A 546 11.84 -2.21 19.50
CA PRO A 546 10.48 -2.36 20.00
C PRO A 546 10.46 -3.11 21.34
N MET A 547 9.66 -2.64 22.30
CA MET A 547 9.51 -3.29 23.62
C MET A 547 9.01 -4.73 23.49
N GLU A 548 8.31 -5.02 22.41
CA GLU A 548 7.79 -6.31 21.98
C GLU A 548 8.90 -7.35 21.78
N LEU A 549 10.13 -6.94 21.44
CA LEU A 549 11.26 -7.88 21.36
C LEU A 549 11.75 -8.31 22.75
N PHE A 550 11.45 -7.56 23.82
CA PHE A 550 11.95 -7.81 25.17
C PHE A 550 11.01 -8.65 26.03
N LYS A 551 9.89 -9.12 25.49
CA LYS A 551 8.98 -10.07 26.13
C LYS A 551 8.53 -11.08 25.07
N GLU A 552 8.23 -12.31 25.47
CA GLU A 552 7.47 -13.18 24.57
C GLU A 552 6.00 -12.82 24.82
N GLU A 553 5.33 -12.24 23.83
CA GLU A 553 3.91 -11.91 23.91
C GLU A 553 3.27 -12.34 22.60
N GLY A 554 2.37 -13.32 22.66
CA GLY A 554 1.63 -13.73 21.48
C GLY A 554 0.82 -12.57 20.90
N PRO A 555 0.79 -12.40 19.57
CA PRO A 555 0.07 -11.32 18.95
C PRO A 555 -1.43 -11.53 19.08
N THR A 556 -2.19 -10.45 19.02
CA THR A 556 -3.63 -10.53 18.74
C THR A 556 -3.89 -10.96 17.30
N GLY A 557 -5.06 -11.53 17.05
CA GLY A 557 -5.49 -11.98 15.72
C GLY A 557 -5.64 -10.85 14.68
N PRO A 558 -5.87 -11.18 13.40
CA PRO A 558 -5.90 -10.21 12.30
C PRO A 558 -6.87 -9.04 12.50
N LYS A 559 -8.04 -9.30 13.11
CA LYS A 559 -9.12 -8.31 13.24
C LYS A 559 -8.86 -7.21 14.27
N GLU A 560 -7.92 -7.43 15.20
CA GLU A 560 -7.41 -6.41 16.14
C GLU A 560 -6.36 -5.50 15.50
N LYS A 561 -5.79 -5.88 14.35
CA LYS A 561 -4.79 -5.06 13.69
C LYS A 561 -5.45 -3.81 13.12
N ASN A 562 -4.84 -2.65 13.34
CA ASN A 562 -5.39 -1.36 12.88
C ASN A 562 -5.58 -1.29 11.35
N ASN A 563 -4.80 -2.05 10.58
CA ASN A 563 -4.93 -2.19 9.13
C ASN A 563 -6.05 -3.15 8.72
N TRP A 564 -6.76 -3.81 9.64
CA TRP A 564 -7.97 -4.57 9.28
C TRP A 564 -9.00 -3.64 8.64
N PHE A 565 -9.38 -2.57 9.35
CA PHE A 565 -10.26 -1.51 8.83
C PHE A 565 -9.48 -0.35 8.19
N GLY A 566 -8.25 -0.10 8.66
CA GLY A 566 -7.39 0.97 8.16
C GLY A 566 -6.71 0.66 6.81
N ASP A 567 -5.90 1.61 6.36
CA ASP A 567 -4.93 1.41 5.28
C ASP A 567 -3.70 0.66 5.83
N GLU A 568 -2.88 0.11 4.94
CA GLU A 568 -1.61 -0.50 5.33
C GLU A 568 -0.66 0.54 5.96
N ARG A 569 0.23 0.06 6.85
CA ARG A 569 1.21 0.90 7.55
C ARG A 569 2.33 1.34 6.60
N TRP A 570 3.04 2.40 6.96
CA TRP A 570 4.09 3.02 6.15
C TRP A 570 5.39 3.11 6.93
#